data_AF-A0A958VTX1-F1
#
_entry.id   AF-A0A958VTX1-F1
#
_cell.length_a   1.000
_cell.length_b   1.000
_cell.length_c   1.000
_cell.angle_alpha   90.00
_cell.angle_beta   90.00
_cell.angle_gamma   90.00
#
_symmetry.space_group_name_H-M   'P 1'
#
loop_
_entity.id
_entity.type
_entity.pdbx_description
1 polymer ?
#
loop_
_entity_poly.entity_id
_entity_poly.type
_entity_poly.pdbx_seq_one_letter_code
_entity_poly.pdbx_strand_id
1 'polypeptide(L)'
;MSWLQKYIERWGEMITTYRVRSFLIALAFMVGVALLMRPSSSCLITPYTPLAIVDLELAFSPTRAQLVTHVWRQSECQSSFALSDTALDAAIINIIIDFAFLKTYTWFFIVLIFLSASGHKRQFTYALVYVALLAGLMDVIENIAMLIFIADPSDFTYGFAVPASIKFGLILLIILLVVGRSILRLVRFFF
;
A
#
# COMPACT_ATOMS: atom_id res chain seq x y z
N MET A 1 -25.78 0.25 -15.58
CA MET A 1 -24.62 0.96 -15.02
C MET A 1 -24.76 1.00 -13.50
N SER A 2 -23.83 0.39 -12.76
CA SER A 2 -23.93 0.28 -11.29
C SER A 2 -23.79 1.65 -10.60
N TRP A 3 -24.30 1.79 -9.37
CA TRP A 3 -24.13 3.00 -8.57
C TRP A 3 -22.64 3.34 -8.37
N LEU A 4 -21.82 2.32 -8.10
CA LEU A 4 -20.37 2.45 -7.96
C LEU A 4 -19.72 2.99 -9.22
N GLN A 5 -20.14 2.53 -10.40
CA GLN A 5 -19.61 3.04 -11.66
C GLN A 5 -19.90 4.54 -11.81
N LYS A 6 -21.16 4.98 -11.61
CA LYS A 6 -21.54 6.41 -11.64
C LYS A 6 -20.70 7.26 -10.68
N TYR A 7 -20.42 6.73 -9.50
CA TYR A 7 -19.55 7.39 -8.51
C TYR A 7 -18.12 7.55 -9.05
N ILE A 8 -17.52 6.47 -9.55
CA ILE A 8 -16.17 6.48 -10.15
C ILE A 8 -16.10 7.48 -11.32
N GLU A 9 -17.15 7.58 -12.16
CA GLU A 9 -17.18 8.53 -13.27
C GLU A 9 -17.11 9.98 -12.77
N ARG A 10 -17.96 10.33 -11.79
CA ARG A 10 -18.02 11.68 -11.21
C ARG A 10 -16.69 12.09 -10.56
N TRP A 11 -16.04 11.15 -9.87
CA TRP A 11 -14.70 11.37 -9.31
C TRP A 11 -13.64 11.55 -10.40
N GLY A 12 -13.70 10.73 -11.45
CA GLY A 12 -12.82 10.88 -12.60
C GLY A 12 -12.94 12.26 -13.26
N GLU A 13 -14.16 12.75 -13.47
CA GLU A 13 -14.40 14.11 -13.99
C GLU A 13 -13.80 15.19 -13.09
N MET A 14 -13.98 15.09 -11.78
CA MET A 14 -13.40 16.04 -10.83
C MET A 14 -11.86 16.01 -10.87
N ILE A 15 -11.24 14.82 -10.85
CA ILE A 15 -9.79 14.65 -10.91
C ILE A 15 -9.21 15.22 -12.21
N THR A 16 -9.86 14.93 -13.33
CA THR A 16 -9.41 15.41 -14.64
C THR A 16 -9.65 16.92 -14.84
N THR A 17 -10.63 17.51 -14.17
CA THR A 17 -10.85 18.97 -14.16
C THR A 17 -9.79 19.68 -13.33
N TYR A 18 -9.42 19.14 -12.17
CA TYR A 18 -8.48 19.76 -11.22
C TYR A 18 -7.12 19.05 -11.15
N ARG A 19 -6.58 18.63 -12.31
CA ARG A 19 -5.44 17.69 -12.45
C ARG A 19 -4.31 17.90 -11.45
N VAL A 20 -3.69 19.08 -11.47
CA VAL A 20 -2.51 19.40 -10.64
C VAL A 20 -2.88 19.42 -9.16
N ARG A 21 -4.03 20.02 -8.80
CA ARG A 21 -4.48 20.08 -7.41
C ARG A 21 -4.79 18.69 -6.87
N SER A 22 -5.54 17.87 -7.61
CA SER A 22 -5.85 16.50 -7.22
C SER A 22 -4.59 15.65 -7.03
N PHE A 23 -3.61 15.78 -7.94
CA PHE A 23 -2.31 15.12 -7.81
C PHE A 23 -1.56 15.56 -6.55
N LEU A 24 -1.37 16.87 -6.35
CA LEU A 24 -0.60 17.41 -5.23
C LEU A 24 -1.24 17.07 -3.89
N ILE A 25 -2.56 17.16 -3.78
CA ILE A 25 -3.28 16.82 -2.55
C ILE A 25 -3.13 15.32 -2.26
N ALA A 26 -3.38 14.45 -3.24
CA ALA A 26 -3.25 13.00 -3.03
C ALA A 26 -1.81 12.59 -2.68
N LEU A 27 -0.82 13.19 -3.34
CA LEU A 27 0.59 12.98 -3.03
C LEU A 27 0.92 13.46 -1.61
N ALA A 28 0.46 14.64 -1.21
CA ALA A 28 0.72 15.20 0.11
C ALA A 28 0.15 14.34 1.23
N PHE A 29 -1.08 13.81 1.06
CA PHE A 29 -1.66 12.88 2.03
C PHE A 29 -0.87 11.56 2.11
N MET A 30 -0.55 10.95 0.96
CA MET A 30 0.21 9.70 0.93
C MET A 30 1.60 9.85 1.56
N VAL A 31 2.34 10.90 1.17
CA VAL A 31 3.68 11.18 1.73
C VAL A 31 3.57 11.55 3.20
N GLY A 32 2.58 12.35 3.60
CA GLY A 32 2.35 12.73 4.99
C GLY A 32 2.17 11.52 5.89
N VAL A 33 1.32 10.57 5.50
CA VAL A 33 1.12 9.33 6.27
C VAL A 33 2.37 8.43 6.24
N ALA A 34 3.04 8.30 5.10
CA ALA A 34 4.30 7.54 5.02
C ALA A 34 5.39 8.11 5.96
N LEU A 35 5.46 9.43 6.11
CA LEU A 35 6.38 10.07 7.04
C LEU A 35 6.00 9.81 8.51
N LEU A 36 4.71 9.76 8.83
CA LEU A 36 4.23 9.37 10.16
C LEU A 36 4.60 7.93 10.54
N MET A 37 4.71 7.03 9.56
CA MET A 37 5.11 5.64 9.78
C MET A 37 6.62 5.45 10.01
N ARG A 38 7.46 6.40 9.57
CA ARG A 38 8.92 6.21 9.59
C ARG A 38 9.51 5.88 10.96
N PRO A 39 9.12 6.54 12.07
CA PRO A 39 9.67 6.22 13.38
C PRO A 39 9.48 4.75 13.76
N SER A 40 8.27 4.22 13.60
CA SER A 40 7.98 2.81 13.90
C SER A 40 8.63 1.86 12.88
N SER A 41 8.60 2.19 11.57
CA SER A 41 9.26 1.36 10.54
C SER A 41 10.77 1.22 10.78
N SER A 42 11.43 2.28 11.26
CA SER A 42 12.88 2.24 11.50
C SER A 42 13.28 1.24 12.59
N CYS A 43 12.42 0.99 13.57
CA CYS A 43 12.67 0.02 14.63
C CYS A 43 12.52 -1.44 14.18
N LEU A 44 11.91 -1.69 13.02
CA LEU A 44 11.73 -3.02 12.47
C LEU A 44 12.96 -3.50 11.67
N ILE A 45 13.87 -2.58 11.35
CA ILE A 45 15.06 -2.88 10.56
C ILE A 45 16.12 -3.47 11.48
N THR A 46 16.42 -4.75 11.27
CA THR A 46 17.49 -5.48 11.97
C THR A 46 18.35 -6.22 10.95
N PRO A 47 19.51 -6.77 11.35
CA PRO A 47 20.28 -7.66 10.47
C PRO A 47 19.49 -8.88 9.96
N TYR A 48 18.44 -9.31 10.67
CA TYR A 48 17.60 -10.46 10.30
C TYR A 48 16.31 -10.08 9.56
N THR A 49 15.87 -8.83 9.70
CA THR A 49 14.66 -8.25 9.12
C THR A 49 14.96 -6.94 8.37
N PRO A 50 15.82 -6.98 7.33
CA PRO A 50 16.27 -5.76 6.65
C PRO A 50 15.15 -5.04 5.88
N LEU A 51 14.07 -5.75 5.53
CA LEU A 51 12.92 -5.21 4.82
C LEU A 51 11.81 -4.75 5.79
N ALA A 52 12.11 -4.66 7.09
CA ALA A 52 11.16 -4.19 8.10
C ALA A 52 9.88 -5.04 8.07
N ILE A 53 8.71 -4.39 8.03
CA ILE A 53 7.41 -5.06 8.05
C ILE A 53 7.26 -6.08 6.91
N VAL A 54 7.87 -5.81 5.75
CA VAL A 54 7.78 -6.66 4.55
C VAL A 54 8.38 -8.05 4.78
N ASP A 55 9.36 -8.20 5.69
CA ASP A 55 9.87 -9.51 6.09
C ASP A 55 8.80 -10.39 6.76
N LEU A 56 7.85 -9.77 7.47
CA LEU A 56 6.67 -10.46 7.99
C LEU A 56 5.63 -10.65 6.90
N GLU A 57 5.33 -9.61 6.12
CA GLU A 57 4.31 -9.66 5.05
C GLU A 57 4.57 -10.81 4.07
N LEU A 58 5.84 -11.12 3.77
CA LEU A 58 6.24 -12.18 2.83
C LEU A 58 6.71 -13.47 3.51
N ALA A 59 6.42 -13.65 4.79
CA ALA A 59 6.77 -14.87 5.52
C ALA A 59 5.82 -16.04 5.20
N PHE A 60 6.09 -16.76 4.11
CA PHE A 60 5.30 -17.91 3.66
C PHE A 60 5.35 -19.16 4.55
N SER A 61 6.04 -19.13 5.69
CA SER A 61 6.09 -20.25 6.63
C SER A 61 5.91 -19.79 8.07
N PRO A 62 5.23 -20.58 8.93
CA PRO A 62 5.14 -20.33 10.37
C PRO A 62 6.50 -20.10 11.00
N THR A 63 7.50 -20.91 10.66
CA THR A 63 8.87 -20.78 11.17
C THR A 63 9.49 -19.43 10.84
N ARG A 64 9.33 -18.91 9.60
CA ARG A 64 9.87 -17.59 9.22
C ARG A 64 9.13 -16.47 9.94
N ALA A 65 7.81 -16.51 10.00
CA ALA A 65 7.01 -15.48 10.66
C ALA A 65 7.27 -15.43 12.18
N GLN A 66 7.43 -16.60 12.81
CA GLN A 66 7.82 -16.71 14.22
C GLN A 66 9.23 -16.20 14.45
N LEU A 67 10.19 -16.48 13.55
CA LEU A 67 11.54 -15.93 13.65
C LEU A 67 11.52 -14.40 13.59
N VAL A 68 10.79 -13.82 12.64
CA VAL A 68 10.66 -12.36 12.49
C VAL A 68 10.09 -11.72 13.76
N THR A 69 8.96 -12.24 14.26
CA THR A 69 8.33 -11.72 15.48
C THR A 69 9.17 -11.97 16.74
N HIS A 70 9.92 -13.08 16.81
CA HIS A 70 10.85 -13.36 17.90
C HIS A 70 12.01 -12.37 17.93
N VAL A 71 12.62 -12.07 16.78
CA VAL A 71 13.67 -11.04 16.67
C VAL A 71 13.13 -9.69 17.14
N TRP A 72 11.92 -9.30 16.72
CA TRP A 72 11.33 -8.03 17.14
C TRP A 72 10.97 -7.96 18.62
N ARG A 73 10.60 -9.07 19.26
CA ARG A 73 10.40 -9.13 20.72
C ARG A 73 11.66 -8.84 21.51
N GLN A 74 12.82 -9.22 20.98
CA GLN A 74 14.12 -9.05 21.63
C GLN A 74 14.84 -7.75 21.24
N SER A 75 14.33 -7.04 20.23
CA SER A 75 14.96 -5.84 19.72
C SER A 75 14.36 -4.59 20.36
N GLU A 76 15.21 -3.74 20.93
CA GLU A 76 14.83 -2.43 21.46
C GLU A 76 14.66 -1.41 20.33
N CYS A 77 13.65 -0.55 20.46
CA CYS A 77 13.38 0.53 19.50
C CYS A 77 14.14 1.80 19.91
N GLN A 78 15.31 2.04 19.31
CA GLN A 78 16.22 3.14 19.70
C GLN A 78 15.91 4.50 19.03
N SER A 79 14.74 4.66 18.38
CA SER A 79 14.39 5.91 17.71
C SER A 79 13.99 6.99 18.72
N SER A 80 14.55 8.20 18.61
CA SER A 80 14.19 9.33 19.49
C SER A 80 12.71 9.76 19.37
N PHE A 81 12.02 9.30 18.33
CA PHE A 81 10.60 9.52 18.09
C PHE A 81 9.78 8.22 18.17
N ALA A 82 10.35 7.18 18.77
CA ALA A 82 9.65 5.92 19.01
C ALA A 82 8.41 6.16 19.87
N LEU A 83 7.29 5.56 19.45
CA LEU A 83 6.06 5.49 20.24
C LEU A 83 5.96 4.15 21.00
N SER A 84 7.05 3.39 21.05
CA SER A 84 7.11 2.00 21.45
C SER A 84 8.50 1.66 22.00
N ASP A 85 8.56 0.83 23.04
CA ASP A 85 9.83 0.41 23.64
C ASP A 85 10.50 -0.73 22.86
N THR A 86 9.69 -1.63 22.31
CA THR A 86 10.17 -2.78 21.52
C THR A 86 9.89 -2.64 20.04
N ALA A 87 10.65 -3.35 19.21
CA ALA A 87 10.36 -3.44 17.78
C ALA A 87 9.04 -4.15 17.50
N LEU A 88 8.59 -5.07 18.36
CA LEU A 88 7.28 -5.71 18.19
C LEU A 88 6.14 -4.70 18.39
N ASP A 89 6.20 -3.89 19.43
CA ASP A 89 5.21 -2.84 19.67
C ASP A 89 5.24 -1.81 18.53
N ALA A 90 6.44 -1.48 18.02
CA ALA A 90 6.60 -0.67 16.83
C ALA A 90 5.89 -1.29 15.61
N ALA A 91 5.97 -2.62 15.43
CA ALA A 91 5.32 -3.32 14.32
C ALA A 91 3.79 -3.19 14.41
N ILE A 92 3.22 -3.37 15.60
CA ILE A 92 1.78 -3.21 15.83
C ILE A 92 1.35 -1.77 15.50
N ILE A 93 2.08 -0.76 15.97
CA ILE A 93 1.81 0.65 15.65
C ILE A 93 1.91 0.89 14.15
N ASN A 94 2.93 0.32 13.49
CA ASN A 94 3.12 0.45 12.05
C ASN A 94 1.92 -0.10 11.28
N ILE A 95 1.45 -1.31 11.61
CA ILE A 95 0.27 -1.95 11.01
C ILE A 95 -1.00 -1.11 11.25
N ILE A 96 -1.17 -0.54 12.45
CA ILE A 96 -2.33 0.32 12.75
C ILE A 96 -2.31 1.58 11.88
N ILE A 97 -1.15 2.24 11.74
CA ILE A 97 -1.02 3.43 10.89
C ILE A 97 -1.19 3.05 9.40
N ASP A 98 -0.85 1.82 9.02
CA ASP A 98 -0.98 1.34 7.65
C ASP A 98 -2.45 1.33 7.16
N PHE A 99 -3.44 1.17 8.05
CA PHE A 99 -4.86 1.37 7.69
C PHE A 99 -5.18 2.79 7.20
N ALA A 100 -4.44 3.80 7.66
CA ALA A 100 -4.53 5.15 7.12
C ALA A 100 -3.73 5.27 5.82
N PHE A 101 -2.54 4.68 5.77
CA PHE A 101 -1.69 4.70 4.59
C PHE A 101 -2.38 4.07 3.39
N LEU A 102 -3.04 2.92 3.57
CA LEU A 102 -3.73 2.19 2.50
C LEU A 102 -4.83 3.01 1.83
N LYS A 103 -5.55 3.81 2.61
CA LYS A 103 -6.57 4.73 2.07
C LYS A 103 -5.91 5.78 1.18
N THR A 104 -4.80 6.36 1.64
CA THR A 104 -4.11 7.45 0.94
C THR A 104 -3.38 6.97 -0.31
N TYR A 105 -2.65 5.85 -0.28
CA TYR A 105 -1.96 5.35 -1.47
C TYR A 105 -2.96 4.81 -2.50
N THR A 106 -4.04 4.14 -2.07
CA THR A 106 -5.08 3.64 -3.00
C THR A 106 -5.72 4.81 -3.73
N TRP A 107 -6.04 5.88 -2.99
CA TRP A 107 -6.56 7.11 -3.59
C TRP A 107 -5.56 7.76 -4.55
N PHE A 108 -4.29 7.82 -4.17
CA PHE A 108 -3.21 8.34 -5.03
C PHE A 108 -3.10 7.55 -6.34
N PHE A 109 -3.15 6.22 -6.30
CA PHE A 109 -3.15 5.41 -7.53
C PHE A 109 -4.38 5.66 -8.39
N ILE A 110 -5.58 5.81 -7.81
CA ILE A 110 -6.79 6.16 -8.57
C ILE A 110 -6.60 7.50 -9.29
N VAL A 111 -6.04 8.50 -8.61
CA VAL A 111 -5.71 9.80 -9.22
C VAL A 111 -4.75 9.61 -10.40
N LEU A 112 -3.66 8.86 -10.23
CA LEU A 112 -2.70 8.57 -11.30
C LEU A 112 -3.33 7.84 -12.50
N ILE A 113 -4.21 6.87 -12.24
CA ILE A 113 -4.93 6.12 -13.28
C ILE A 113 -5.78 7.06 -14.15
N PHE A 114 -6.52 7.99 -13.52
CA PHE A 114 -7.30 8.97 -14.27
C PHE A 114 -6.44 9.98 -15.01
N LEU A 115 -5.38 10.49 -14.37
CA LEU A 115 -4.50 11.48 -15.00
C LEU A 115 -3.69 10.90 -16.17
N SER A 116 -3.42 9.58 -16.16
CA SER A 116 -2.75 8.86 -17.26
C SER A 116 -3.73 8.38 -18.36
N ALA A 117 -5.04 8.51 -18.18
CA ALA A 117 -6.02 8.03 -19.16
C ALA A 117 -5.97 8.81 -20.48
N SER A 118 -5.93 8.12 -21.62
CA SER A 118 -6.15 8.71 -22.94
C SER A 118 -7.63 8.59 -23.31
N GLY A 119 -8.26 9.65 -23.81
CA GLY A 119 -9.72 9.78 -23.99
C GLY A 119 -10.46 8.64 -24.70
N HIS A 120 -9.77 7.77 -25.44
CA HIS A 120 -10.37 6.66 -26.19
C HIS A 120 -10.53 5.35 -25.40
N LYS A 121 -10.04 5.23 -24.15
CA LYS A 121 -10.07 3.95 -23.39
C LYS A 121 -10.66 4.09 -21.98
N ARG A 122 -11.91 4.59 -21.89
CA ARG A 122 -12.63 4.82 -20.64
C ARG A 122 -12.84 3.53 -19.82
N GLN A 123 -13.28 2.44 -20.46
CA GLN A 123 -13.48 1.15 -19.79
C GLN A 123 -12.19 0.58 -19.17
N PHE A 124 -11.08 0.67 -19.89
CA PHE A 124 -9.78 0.22 -19.39
C PHE A 124 -9.28 1.06 -18.21
N THR A 125 -9.65 2.33 -18.13
CA THR A 125 -9.34 3.19 -16.98
C THR A 125 -10.13 2.72 -15.74
N TYR A 126 -11.41 2.41 -15.90
CA TYR A 126 -12.21 1.88 -14.80
C TYR A 126 -11.76 0.51 -14.33
N ALA A 127 -11.36 -0.37 -15.25
CA ALA A 127 -10.76 -1.66 -14.88
C ALA A 127 -9.55 -1.48 -13.95
N LEU A 128 -8.66 -0.52 -14.25
CA LEU A 128 -7.53 -0.23 -13.36
C LEU A 128 -7.94 0.37 -12.02
N VAL A 129 -9.01 1.18 -11.96
CA VAL A 129 -9.55 1.65 -10.68
C VAL A 129 -10.02 0.48 -9.82
N TYR A 130 -10.71 -0.51 -10.40
CA TYR A 130 -11.10 -1.71 -9.67
C TYR A 130 -9.89 -2.54 -9.21
N VAL A 131 -8.84 -2.63 -10.02
CA VAL A 131 -7.57 -3.27 -9.63
C VAL A 131 -6.92 -2.55 -8.45
N ALA A 132 -6.91 -1.22 -8.44
CA ALA A 132 -6.39 -0.43 -7.32
C ALA A 132 -7.21 -0.63 -6.03
N LEU A 133 -8.54 -0.65 -6.15
CA LEU A 133 -9.43 -0.94 -5.02
C LEU A 133 -9.22 -2.37 -4.50
N LEU A 134 -9.01 -3.35 -5.38
CA LEU A 134 -8.71 -4.72 -5.00
C LEU A 134 -7.35 -4.81 -4.27
N ALA A 135 -6.32 -4.10 -4.73
CA ALA A 135 -5.02 -4.04 -4.05
C ALA A 135 -5.17 -3.49 -2.62
N GLY A 136 -5.90 -2.39 -2.45
CA GLY A 136 -6.20 -1.83 -1.13
C GLY A 136 -7.01 -2.78 -0.24
N LEU A 137 -7.93 -3.57 -0.81
CA LEU A 137 -8.66 -4.61 -0.07
C LEU A 137 -7.74 -5.75 0.39
N MET A 138 -6.81 -6.20 -0.47
CA MET A 138 -5.83 -7.22 -0.09
C MET A 138 -4.98 -6.76 1.08
N ASP A 139 -4.59 -5.48 1.09
CA ASP A 139 -3.84 -4.85 2.18
C ASP A 139 -4.59 -4.84 3.51
N VAL A 140 -5.91 -4.58 3.47
CA VAL A 140 -6.75 -4.65 4.67
C VAL A 140 -6.78 -6.07 5.24
N ILE A 141 -6.97 -7.08 4.39
CA ILE A 141 -7.02 -8.49 4.81
C ILE A 141 -5.68 -8.88 5.43
N GLU A 142 -4.61 -8.50 4.76
CA GLU A 142 -3.25 -8.78 5.17
C GLU A 142 -2.89 -8.17 6.54
N ASN A 143 -3.15 -6.88 6.72
CA ASN A 143 -2.90 -6.18 7.98
C ASN A 143 -3.72 -6.76 9.15
N ILE A 144 -4.97 -7.15 8.91
CA ILE A 144 -5.79 -7.83 9.93
C ILE A 144 -5.16 -9.19 10.28
N ALA A 145 -4.75 -9.97 9.28
CA ALA A 145 -4.14 -11.28 9.51
C ALA A 145 -2.81 -11.19 10.26
N MET A 146 -1.98 -10.18 9.98
CA MET A 146 -0.75 -9.92 10.74
C MET A 146 -1.04 -9.57 12.20
N LEU A 147 -2.04 -8.72 12.48
CA LEU A 147 -2.43 -8.40 13.86
C LEU A 147 -2.91 -9.64 14.63
N ILE A 148 -3.73 -10.49 13.98
CA ILE A 148 -4.17 -11.76 14.57
C ILE A 148 -2.96 -12.66 14.87
N PHE A 149 -2.03 -12.79 13.93
CA PHE A 149 -0.82 -13.61 14.11
C PHE A 149 0.09 -13.09 15.23
N ILE A 150 0.27 -11.77 15.35
CA ILE A 150 1.09 -11.18 16.43
C ILE A 150 0.46 -11.43 17.81
N ALA A 151 -0.87 -11.34 17.90
CA ALA A 151 -1.62 -11.55 19.14
C ALA A 151 -1.61 -13.04 19.56
N ASP A 152 -1.80 -13.94 18.62
CA ASP A 152 -1.77 -15.40 18.84
C ASP A 152 -1.01 -16.10 17.69
N PRO A 153 0.30 -16.38 17.87
CA PRO A 153 1.13 -17.00 16.84
C PRO A 153 0.64 -18.41 16.47
N SER A 154 -0.25 -18.47 15.49
CA SER A 154 -0.81 -19.69 14.90
C SER A 154 -0.07 -20.09 13.62
N ASP A 155 -0.34 -21.28 13.08
CA ASP A 155 0.22 -21.74 11.80
C ASP A 155 -0.38 -21.04 10.57
N PHE A 156 -1.24 -20.02 10.75
CA PHE A 156 -1.97 -19.35 9.67
C PHE A 156 -1.18 -18.22 8.98
N THR A 157 0.05 -18.49 8.55
CA THR A 157 0.88 -17.47 7.87
C THR A 157 0.43 -17.13 6.45
N TYR A 158 -0.29 -18.04 5.80
CA TYR A 158 -0.88 -17.78 4.49
C TYR A 158 -1.94 -16.67 4.52
N GLY A 159 -2.49 -16.37 5.71
CA GLY A 159 -3.48 -15.31 5.91
C GLY A 159 -2.99 -13.90 5.55
N PHE A 160 -1.70 -13.62 5.71
CA PHE A 160 -1.08 -12.36 5.30
C PHE A 160 -0.16 -12.52 4.07
N ALA A 161 0.58 -13.63 3.95
CA ALA A 161 1.56 -13.80 2.87
C ALA A 161 0.96 -13.83 1.45
N VAL A 162 -0.19 -14.47 1.27
CA VAL A 162 -0.87 -14.54 -0.02
C VAL A 162 -1.49 -13.19 -0.40
N PRO A 163 -2.28 -12.52 0.47
CA PRO A 163 -2.76 -11.18 0.20
C PRO A 163 -1.65 -10.16 -0.09
N ALA A 164 -0.54 -10.18 0.67
CA ALA A 164 0.61 -9.32 0.43
C ALA A 164 1.18 -9.50 -0.99
N SER A 165 1.36 -10.75 -1.40
CA SER A 165 1.91 -11.08 -2.72
C SER A 165 0.99 -10.66 -3.86
N ILE A 166 -0.32 -10.87 -3.70
CA ILE A 166 -1.33 -10.39 -4.66
C ILE A 166 -1.29 -8.85 -4.71
N LYS A 167 -1.31 -8.17 -3.55
CA LYS A 167 -1.23 -6.71 -3.43
C LYS A 167 -0.03 -6.16 -4.21
N PHE A 168 1.17 -6.66 -3.97
CA PHE A 168 2.38 -6.21 -4.67
C PHE A 168 2.30 -6.44 -6.18
N GLY A 169 1.77 -7.59 -6.62
CA GLY A 169 1.54 -7.87 -8.03
C GLY A 169 0.57 -6.89 -8.70
N LEU A 170 -0.55 -6.57 -8.04
CA LEU A 170 -1.54 -5.61 -8.54
C LEU A 170 -0.98 -4.18 -8.58
N ILE A 171 -0.24 -3.76 -7.55
CA ILE A 171 0.43 -2.45 -7.50
C ILE A 171 1.45 -2.32 -8.63
N LEU A 172 2.29 -3.34 -8.84
CA LEU A 172 3.27 -3.36 -9.93
C LEU A 172 2.59 -3.22 -11.29
N LEU A 173 1.49 -3.97 -11.52
CA LEU A 173 0.70 -3.87 -12.74
C LEU A 173 0.16 -2.45 -12.97
N ILE A 174 -0.39 -1.81 -11.93
CA ILE A 174 -0.87 -0.42 -12.00
C ILE A 174 0.25 0.52 -12.40
N ILE A 175 1.40 0.43 -11.73
CA ILE A 175 2.57 1.29 -11.99
C ILE A 175 3.01 1.16 -13.44
N LEU A 176 3.23 -0.07 -13.93
CA LEU A 176 3.67 -0.32 -15.30
C LEU A 176 2.69 0.26 -16.34
N LEU A 177 1.38 0.11 -16.11
CA LEU A 177 0.37 0.62 -17.04
C LEU A 177 0.23 2.14 -16.98
N VAL A 178 0.31 2.77 -15.81
CA VAL A 178 0.30 4.23 -15.66
C VAL A 178 1.53 4.86 -16.32
N VAL A 179 2.72 4.30 -16.06
CA VAL A 179 3.98 4.76 -16.65
C VAL A 179 3.94 4.57 -18.16
N GLY A 180 3.57 3.38 -18.64
CA GLY A 180 3.46 3.09 -20.07
C GLY A 180 2.50 4.04 -20.80
N ARG A 181 1.32 4.31 -20.24
CA ARG A 181 0.38 5.30 -20.78
C ARG A 181 0.97 6.71 -20.82
N SER A 182 1.72 7.09 -19.78
CA SER A 182 2.34 8.42 -19.68
C SER A 182 3.45 8.59 -20.71
N ILE A 183 4.30 7.58 -20.90
CA ILE A 183 5.35 7.55 -21.94
C ILE A 183 4.72 7.63 -23.34
N LEU A 184 3.72 6.80 -23.63
CA LEU A 184 3.03 6.82 -24.93
C LEU A 184 2.41 8.18 -25.24
N ARG A 185 1.88 8.87 -24.21
CA ARG A 185 1.35 10.22 -24.37
C ARG A 185 2.45 11.23 -24.68
N LEU A 186 3.59 11.15 -24.02
CA LEU A 186 4.74 12.01 -24.30
C LEU A 186 5.26 11.79 -25.73
N VAL A 187 5.40 10.54 -26.17
CA VAL A 187 5.85 10.22 -27.53
C VAL A 187 4.91 10.83 -28.58
N ARG A 188 3.59 10.67 -28.44
CA ARG A 188 2.59 11.26 -29.35
C ARG A 188 2.48 12.79 -29.28
N PHE A 189 3.08 13.42 -28.28
CA PHE A 189 3.13 14.88 -28.20
C PHE A 189 4.28 15.44 -29.04
N PHE A 190 5.38 14.67 -29.17
CA PHE A 190 6.56 15.07 -29.93
C PHE A 190 6.55 14.62 -31.40
N PHE A 191 5.82 13.54 -31.73
CA PHE A 191 5.66 12.99 -33.07
C PHE A 191 4.19 13.00 -33.49
#